data_AF-A0A7Y5EPK9-F1
#
_entry.id   AF-A0A7Y5EPK9-F1
#
_cell.length_a   1.000
_cell.length_b   1.000
_cell.length_c   1.000
_cell.angle_alpha   90.00
_cell.angle_beta   90.00
_cell.angle_gamma   90.00
#
_symmetry.space_group_name_H-M   'P 1'
#
loop_
_entity.id
_entity.type
_entity.pdbx_description
1 polymer ?
#
loop_
_entity_poly.entity_id
_entity_poly.type
_entity_poly.pdbx_seq_one_letter_code
_entity_poly.pdbx_strand_id
1 'polypeptide(L)'
;MNDELTVARAEADKLISQANVLRLRGQIAAALDLCEQAVKVDPECAAAWEMLGDMRQEAGRMEEAKSAYEKATAIEPGRVSAERKFAECTLALANLKMQQDEWKRMVEGGEKIYMPKRNQGIALLLSALMPGLGQIYNGEFVKAGALMGLTMIGWIVIFASPDGGHVVQNMLKLFFAPPGSVSGVGMSPLIVSTLLSVIALYFYGLLDAVYRAGAHNRALEKGV
;
A
#
# COMPACT_ATOMS: atom_id res chain seq x y z
N MET A 1 43.80 -20.57 44.60
CA MET A 1 43.20 -20.70 43.26
C MET A 1 41.85 -21.41 43.28
N ASN A 2 41.69 -22.58 43.93
CA ASN A 2 40.35 -23.21 44.07
C ASN A 2 39.36 -22.40 44.93
N ASP A 3 39.81 -21.74 46.00
CA ASP A 3 38.91 -20.96 46.87
C ASP A 3 38.41 -19.65 46.24
N GLU A 4 39.17 -19.04 45.33
CA GLU A 4 38.74 -17.79 44.66
C GLU A 4 37.67 -18.07 43.60
N LEU A 5 37.82 -19.17 42.85
CA LEU A 5 36.84 -19.60 41.84
C LEU A 5 35.51 -20.04 42.48
N THR A 6 35.55 -20.72 43.62
CA THR A 6 34.34 -21.15 44.34
C THR A 6 33.60 -19.96 44.95
N VAL A 7 34.32 -18.96 45.47
CA VAL A 7 33.72 -17.71 45.97
C VAL A 7 33.13 -16.88 44.84
N ALA A 8 33.81 -16.74 43.71
CA ALA A 8 33.30 -16.01 42.54
C ALA A 8 32.01 -16.64 42.01
N ARG A 9 31.99 -17.97 41.88
CA ARG A 9 30.80 -18.71 41.43
C ARG A 9 29.62 -18.58 42.39
N ALA A 10 29.86 -18.68 43.70
CA ALA A 10 28.83 -18.51 44.71
C ALA A 10 28.24 -17.09 44.71
N GLU A 11 29.07 -16.05 44.50
CA GLU A 11 28.58 -14.68 44.41
C GLU A 11 27.79 -14.45 43.11
N ALA A 12 28.21 -15.04 41.98
CA ALA A 12 27.44 -14.99 40.74
C ALA A 12 26.06 -15.66 40.90
N ASP A 13 25.99 -16.84 41.52
CA ASP A 13 24.72 -17.55 41.78
C ASP A 13 23.75 -16.73 42.66
N LYS A 14 24.29 -16.02 43.65
CA LYS A 14 23.52 -15.10 44.50
C LYS A 14 23.00 -13.91 43.70
N LEU A 15 23.83 -13.30 42.85
CA LEU A 15 23.42 -12.19 41.98
C LEU A 15 22.30 -12.62 41.00
N ILE A 16 22.42 -13.80 40.40
CA ILE A 16 21.38 -14.39 39.53
C ILE A 16 20.07 -14.58 40.30
N SER A 17 20.16 -15.12 41.52
CA SER A 17 18.98 -15.34 42.36
C SER A 17 18.26 -14.04 42.70
N GLN A 18 19.02 -12.99 43.03
CA GLN A 18 18.47 -11.64 43.26
C GLN A 18 17.86 -11.04 41.99
N ALA A 19 18.54 -11.17 40.86
CA ALA A 19 18.04 -10.72 39.56
C ALA A 19 16.70 -11.38 39.21
N ASN A 20 16.56 -12.68 39.47
CA ASN A 20 15.31 -13.41 39.25
C ASN A 20 14.17 -12.90 40.15
N VAL A 21 14.46 -12.53 41.41
CA VAL A 21 13.46 -11.91 42.30
C VAL A 21 13.04 -10.53 41.77
N LEU A 22 13.97 -9.72 41.28
CA LEU A 22 13.66 -8.41 40.70
C LEU A 22 12.86 -8.53 39.40
N ARG A 23 13.21 -9.51 38.55
CA ARG A 23 12.43 -9.88 37.36
C ARG A 23 10.98 -10.18 37.70
N LEU A 24 10.75 -11.05 38.69
CA LEU A 24 9.40 -11.42 39.12
C LEU A 24 8.60 -10.24 39.69
N ARG A 25 9.28 -9.18 40.13
CA ARG A 25 8.69 -7.90 40.56
C ARG A 25 8.51 -6.89 39.42
N GLY A 26 8.84 -7.25 38.18
CA GLY A 26 8.77 -6.39 37.00
C GLY A 26 9.89 -5.34 36.93
N GLN A 27 10.90 -5.42 37.80
CA GLN A 27 12.01 -4.45 37.85
C GLN A 27 13.14 -4.87 36.89
N ILE A 28 12.83 -4.89 35.59
CA ILE A 28 13.71 -5.45 34.55
C ILE A 28 15.06 -4.72 34.45
N ALA A 29 15.09 -3.39 34.57
CA ALA A 29 16.33 -2.62 34.52
C ALA A 29 17.29 -2.97 35.67
N ALA A 30 16.78 -3.10 36.90
CA ALA A 30 17.60 -3.48 38.05
C ALA A 30 18.04 -4.96 37.97
N ALA A 31 17.19 -5.84 37.42
CA ALA A 31 17.56 -7.23 37.16
C ALA A 31 18.68 -7.34 36.11
N LEU A 32 18.63 -6.53 35.05
CA LEU A 32 19.70 -6.43 34.05
C LEU A 32 21.03 -6.04 34.69
N ASP A 33 21.06 -5.00 35.53
CA ASP A 33 22.28 -4.54 36.20
C ASP A 33 22.91 -5.65 37.06
N LEU A 34 22.09 -6.45 37.75
CA LEU A 34 22.57 -7.58 38.53
C LEU A 34 23.08 -8.73 37.65
N CYS A 35 22.40 -9.05 36.54
CA CYS A 35 22.87 -10.04 35.58
C CYS A 35 24.19 -9.63 34.92
N GLU A 36 24.36 -8.34 34.59
CA GLU A 36 25.61 -7.81 34.05
C GLU A 36 26.76 -7.84 35.06
N GLN A 37 26.46 -7.68 36.35
CA GLN A 37 27.44 -7.90 37.42
C GLN A 37 27.77 -9.38 37.56
N ALA A 38 26.78 -10.28 37.51
CA ALA A 38 27.00 -11.72 37.63
C ALA A 38 27.97 -12.25 36.56
N VAL A 39 27.81 -11.84 35.30
CA VAL A 39 28.73 -12.25 34.21
C VAL A 39 30.11 -11.58 34.27
N LYS A 40 30.26 -10.49 35.04
CA LYS A 40 31.58 -9.86 35.29
C LYS A 40 32.31 -10.57 36.44
N VAL A 41 31.57 -11.01 37.46
CA VAL A 41 32.12 -11.74 38.61
C VAL A 41 32.53 -13.15 38.20
N ASP A 42 31.69 -13.84 37.44
CA ASP A 42 31.98 -15.16 36.87
C ASP A 42 31.62 -15.20 35.37
N PRO A 43 32.59 -14.90 34.49
CA PRO A 43 32.39 -14.98 33.05
C PRO A 43 32.14 -16.41 32.51
N GLU A 44 32.44 -17.45 33.29
CA GLU A 44 32.22 -18.85 32.92
C GLU A 44 30.95 -19.44 33.55
N CYS A 45 30.11 -18.61 34.16
CA CYS A 45 28.80 -19.04 34.65
C CYS A 45 27.76 -19.03 33.51
N ALA A 46 27.49 -20.20 32.93
CA ALA A 46 26.46 -20.36 31.90
C ALA A 46 25.07 -19.89 32.35
N ALA A 47 24.72 -20.10 33.63
CA ALA A 47 23.45 -19.64 34.19
C ALA A 47 23.34 -18.10 34.26
N ALA A 48 24.46 -17.40 34.50
CA ALA A 48 24.49 -15.93 34.49
C ALA A 48 24.22 -15.38 33.09
N TRP A 49 24.85 -15.97 32.07
CA TRP A 49 24.63 -15.61 30.68
C TRP A 49 23.21 -15.94 30.21
N GLU A 50 22.64 -17.06 30.64
CA GLU A 50 21.24 -17.41 30.37
C GLU A 50 20.27 -16.38 30.98
N MET A 51 20.46 -16.00 32.25
CA MET A 51 19.60 -15.01 32.91
C MET A 51 19.77 -13.61 32.29
N LEU A 52 20.98 -13.24 31.87
CA LEU A 52 21.21 -12.00 31.14
C LEU A 52 20.48 -11.98 29.79
N GLY A 53 20.45 -13.12 29.09
CA GLY A 53 19.67 -13.30 27.87
C GLY A 53 18.18 -13.10 28.11
N ASP A 54 17.61 -13.73 29.15
CA ASP A 54 16.20 -13.57 29.53
C ASP A 54 15.86 -12.08 29.75
N MET A 55 16.72 -11.37 30.49
CA MET A 55 16.56 -9.95 30.82
C MET A 55 16.68 -9.03 29.62
N ARG A 56 17.54 -9.35 28.65
CA ARG A 56 17.64 -8.61 27.40
C ARG A 56 16.43 -8.86 26.50
N GLN A 57 15.93 -10.10 26.48
CA GLN A 57 14.74 -10.47 25.73
C GLN A 57 13.50 -9.75 26.27
N GLU A 58 13.30 -9.73 27.59
CA GLU A 58 12.20 -9.00 28.24
C GLU A 58 12.31 -7.48 28.05
N ALA A 59 13.53 -6.94 27.93
CA ALA A 59 13.77 -5.54 27.59
C ALA A 59 13.62 -5.22 26.08
N GLY A 60 13.24 -6.18 25.24
CA GLY A 60 13.08 -6.01 23.78
C GLY A 60 14.39 -5.99 22.99
N ARG A 61 15.53 -6.28 23.63
CA ARG A 61 16.87 -6.26 23.04
C ARG A 61 17.26 -7.65 22.53
N MET A 62 16.52 -8.13 21.52
CA MET A 62 16.61 -9.51 21.00
C MET A 62 18.00 -9.90 20.48
N GLU A 63 18.71 -9.02 19.76
CA GLU A 63 20.07 -9.32 19.28
C GLU A 63 21.08 -9.48 20.42
N GLU A 64 20.99 -8.63 21.45
CA GLU A 64 21.83 -8.73 22.64
C GLU A 64 21.49 -9.98 23.48
N ALA A 65 20.22 -10.39 23.48
CA ALA A 65 19.76 -11.62 24.14
C ALA A 65 20.33 -12.86 23.44
N LYS A 66 20.27 -12.90 22.10
CA LYS A 66 20.85 -13.97 21.29
C LYS A 66 22.34 -14.16 21.60
N SER A 67 23.11 -13.08 21.67
CA SER A 67 24.55 -13.14 22.00
C SER A 67 24.80 -13.67 23.42
N ALA A 68 23.94 -13.33 24.39
CA ALA A 68 24.05 -13.86 25.75
C ALA A 68 23.73 -15.37 25.81
N TYR A 69 22.69 -15.82 25.11
CA TYR A 69 22.37 -17.25 25.01
C TYR A 69 23.46 -18.04 24.27
N GLU A 70 24.04 -17.47 23.19
CA GLU A 70 25.15 -18.08 22.46
C GLU A 70 26.35 -18.35 23.39
N LYS A 71 26.70 -17.36 24.23
CA LYS A 71 27.75 -17.53 25.25
C LYS A 71 27.39 -18.61 26.27
N ALA A 72 26.15 -18.64 26.76
CA ALA A 72 25.70 -19.69 27.68
C ALA A 72 25.86 -21.09 27.07
N THR A 73 25.50 -21.27 25.79
CA THR A 73 25.63 -22.55 25.07
C THR A 73 27.09 -22.93 24.77
N ALA A 74 27.97 -21.94 24.58
CA ALA A 74 29.39 -22.17 24.36
C ALA A 74 30.12 -22.60 25.64
N ILE A 75 29.70 -22.06 26.79
CA ILE A 75 30.27 -22.38 28.11
C ILE A 75 29.82 -23.77 28.58
N GLU A 76 28.52 -24.06 28.49
CA GLU A 76 27.95 -25.35 28.90
C GLU A 76 27.15 -25.98 27.74
N PRO A 77 27.83 -26.66 26.80
CA PRO A 77 27.18 -27.42 25.74
C PRO A 77 26.28 -28.52 26.33
N GLY A 78 25.07 -28.71 25.80
CA GLY A 78 24.10 -29.68 26.31
C GLY A 78 23.16 -29.12 27.39
N ARG A 79 23.31 -27.85 27.78
CA ARG A 79 22.34 -27.17 28.64
C ARG A 79 21.06 -26.88 27.85
N VAL A 80 20.11 -27.80 27.94
CA VAL A 80 18.83 -27.78 27.18
C VAL A 80 18.09 -26.44 27.29
N SER A 81 18.12 -25.77 28.43
CA SER A 81 17.46 -24.46 28.61
C SER A 81 18.09 -23.36 27.74
N ALA A 82 19.41 -23.26 27.73
CA ALA A 82 20.14 -22.25 26.98
C ALA A 82 20.08 -22.51 25.46
N GLU A 83 20.23 -23.78 25.04
CA GLU A 83 20.12 -24.16 23.63
C GLU A 83 18.74 -23.88 23.07
N ARG A 84 17.69 -24.23 23.82
CA ARG A 84 16.30 -23.95 23.42
C ARG A 84 16.06 -22.45 23.29
N LYS A 85 16.48 -21.65 24.27
CA LYS A 85 16.33 -20.19 24.24
C LYS A 85 17.12 -19.53 23.10
N PHE A 86 18.35 -20.00 22.84
CA PHE A 86 19.15 -19.56 21.70
C PHE A 86 18.45 -19.85 20.36
N ALA A 87 17.92 -21.07 20.19
CA ALA A 87 17.19 -21.46 18.99
C ALA A 87 15.90 -20.64 18.80
N GLU A 88 15.10 -20.49 19.85
CA GLU A 88 13.87 -19.68 19.84
C GLU A 88 14.17 -18.22 19.47
N CYS A 89 15.18 -17.60 20.09
CA CYS A 89 15.57 -16.23 19.81
C CYS A 89 16.10 -16.05 18.38
N THR A 90 16.86 -17.03 17.88
CA THR A 90 17.40 -16.99 16.51
C THR A 90 16.30 -17.11 15.47
N LEU A 91 15.32 -18.00 15.68
CA LEU A 91 14.15 -18.12 14.81
C LEU A 91 13.30 -16.84 14.82
N ALA A 92 13.09 -16.25 16.00
CA ALA A 92 12.34 -15.00 16.11
C ALA A 92 13.02 -13.86 15.34
N LEU A 93 14.33 -13.70 15.47
CA LEU A 93 15.10 -12.69 14.74
C LEU A 93 15.11 -12.94 13.22
N ALA A 94 15.22 -14.19 12.78
CA ALA A 94 15.15 -14.54 11.37
C ALA A 94 13.79 -14.18 10.76
N ASN A 95 12.69 -14.50 11.45
CA ASN A 95 11.34 -14.14 11.02
C ASN A 95 11.15 -12.62 10.94
N LEU A 96 11.64 -11.88 11.94
CA LEU A 96 11.54 -10.43 11.98
C LEU A 96 12.32 -9.79 10.82
N LYS A 97 13.49 -10.32 10.50
CA LYS A 97 14.30 -9.88 9.36
C LYS A 97 13.63 -10.20 8.03
N MET A 98 13.07 -11.39 7.88
CA MET A 98 12.30 -11.77 6.69
C MET A 98 11.10 -10.83 6.48
N GLN A 99 10.35 -10.53 7.54
CA GLN A 99 9.24 -9.58 7.48
C GLN A 99 9.70 -8.16 7.13
N GLN A 100 10.84 -7.72 7.66
CA GLN A 100 11.42 -6.43 7.30
C GLN A 100 11.86 -6.39 5.84
N ASP A 101 12.47 -7.45 5.32
CA ASP A 101 12.88 -7.55 3.93
C ASP A 101 11.66 -7.62 2.99
N GLU A 102 10.61 -8.34 3.38
CA GLU A 102 9.33 -8.36 2.66
C GLU A 102 8.65 -6.99 2.68
N TRP A 103 8.54 -6.35 3.85
CA TRP A 103 8.02 -5.00 3.96
C TRP A 103 8.81 -4.01 3.11
N LYS A 104 10.14 -4.10 3.18
CA LYS A 104 11.05 -3.28 2.39
C LYS A 104 10.86 -3.54 0.89
N ARG A 105 10.68 -4.79 0.46
CA ARG A 105 10.31 -5.13 -0.92
C ARG A 105 8.91 -4.65 -1.31
N MET A 106 7.95 -4.59 -0.39
CA MET A 106 6.61 -4.07 -0.69
C MET A 106 6.59 -2.53 -0.77
N VAL A 107 7.46 -1.87 -0.01
CA VAL A 107 7.61 -0.40 0.00
C VAL A 107 8.52 0.07 -1.13
N GLU A 108 9.69 -0.53 -1.30
CA GLU A 108 10.67 -0.18 -2.34
C GLU A 108 10.35 -0.85 -3.69
N GLY A 109 9.88 -2.09 -3.64
CA GLY A 109 9.37 -2.85 -4.79
C GLY A 109 7.85 -2.82 -4.89
N GLY A 110 7.20 -1.83 -4.24
CA GLY A 110 5.95 -1.33 -4.77
C GLY A 110 6.25 -1.01 -6.22
N GLU A 111 5.76 -1.85 -7.14
CA GLU A 111 5.95 -1.65 -8.56
C GLU A 111 5.74 -0.15 -8.77
N LYS A 112 6.73 0.56 -9.31
CA LYS A 112 6.43 1.84 -9.93
C LYS A 112 5.32 1.49 -10.89
N ILE A 113 4.07 1.76 -10.50
CA ILE A 113 2.91 1.39 -11.29
C ILE A 113 3.21 2.08 -12.60
N TYR A 114 3.59 1.28 -13.60
CA TYR A 114 3.94 1.81 -14.88
C TYR A 114 2.63 2.35 -15.42
N MET A 115 2.39 3.63 -15.16
CA MET A 115 1.26 4.35 -15.69
C MET A 115 1.70 4.76 -17.09
N PRO A 116 1.24 4.08 -18.15
CA PRO A 116 1.63 4.43 -19.50
C PRO A 116 1.23 5.89 -19.78
N LYS A 117 2.09 6.61 -20.52
CA LYS A 117 1.70 7.91 -21.06
C LYS A 117 0.45 7.72 -21.92
N ARG A 118 -0.49 8.64 -21.80
CA ARG A 118 -1.73 8.66 -22.56
C ARG A 118 -1.56 9.48 -23.82
N ASN A 119 -2.07 8.97 -24.94
CA ASN A 119 -2.04 9.69 -26.20
C ASN A 119 -3.30 10.56 -26.33
N GLN A 120 -3.11 11.88 -26.39
CA GLN A 120 -4.21 12.84 -26.54
C GLN A 120 -5.01 12.65 -27.83
N GLY A 121 -4.36 12.20 -28.91
CA GLY A 121 -5.02 11.89 -30.17
C GLY A 121 -5.96 10.68 -30.04
N ILE A 122 -5.56 9.64 -29.31
CA ILE A 122 -6.43 8.48 -29.06
C ILE A 122 -7.62 8.89 -28.19
N ALA A 123 -7.38 9.68 -27.14
CA ALA A 123 -8.45 10.21 -26.30
C ALA A 123 -9.46 11.06 -27.11
N LEU A 124 -8.98 11.88 -28.04
CA LEU A 124 -9.79 12.66 -28.97
C LEU A 124 -10.62 11.76 -29.89
N LEU A 125 -9.97 10.81 -30.58
CA LEU A 125 -10.62 9.89 -31.52
C LEU A 125 -11.72 9.07 -30.84
N LEU A 126 -11.44 8.54 -29.65
CA LEU A 126 -12.44 7.79 -28.87
C LEU A 126 -13.62 8.68 -28.46
N SER A 127 -13.36 9.90 -28.00
CA SER A 127 -14.43 10.85 -27.64
C SER A 127 -15.26 11.30 -28.84
N ALA A 128 -14.64 11.39 -30.03
CA ALA A 128 -15.30 11.73 -31.28
C ALA A 128 -16.07 10.54 -31.88
N LEU A 129 -15.78 9.31 -31.45
CA LEU A 129 -16.55 8.13 -31.84
C LEU A 129 -17.85 8.06 -31.02
N MET A 130 -17.75 8.21 -29.70
CA MET A 130 -18.89 8.12 -28.81
C MET A 130 -18.64 8.89 -27.49
N PRO A 131 -19.68 9.53 -26.90
CA PRO A 131 -19.55 10.19 -25.61
C PRO A 131 -19.01 9.24 -24.54
N GLY A 132 -18.04 9.70 -23.74
CA GLY A 132 -17.51 8.94 -22.61
C GLY A 132 -16.37 7.96 -22.94
N LEU A 133 -16.13 7.56 -24.19
CA LEU A 133 -15.04 6.62 -24.50
C LEU A 133 -13.64 7.20 -24.22
N GLY A 134 -13.42 8.49 -24.44
CA GLY A 134 -12.17 9.14 -24.05
C GLY A 134 -11.95 9.18 -22.54
N GLN A 135 -13.02 9.29 -21.75
CA GLN A 135 -12.97 9.17 -20.29
C GLN A 135 -12.63 7.75 -19.86
N ILE A 136 -13.17 6.72 -20.54
CA ILE A 136 -12.80 5.31 -20.30
C ILE A 136 -11.30 5.09 -20.58
N TYR A 137 -10.80 5.62 -21.70
CA TYR A 137 -9.37 5.57 -22.01
C TYR A 137 -8.51 6.24 -20.93
N ASN A 138 -9.03 7.32 -20.32
CA ASN A 138 -8.42 8.00 -19.19
C ASN A 138 -8.69 7.33 -17.82
N GLY A 139 -9.32 6.15 -17.77
CA GLY A 139 -9.66 5.45 -16.53
C GLY A 139 -10.73 6.13 -15.68
N GLU A 140 -11.47 7.09 -16.22
CA GLU A 140 -12.50 7.86 -15.52
C GLU A 140 -13.89 7.28 -15.75
N PHE A 141 -14.10 6.04 -15.29
CA PHE A 141 -15.31 5.26 -15.57
C PHE A 141 -16.61 5.92 -15.07
N VAL A 142 -16.59 6.59 -13.92
CA VAL A 142 -17.76 7.28 -13.38
C VAL A 142 -18.20 8.42 -14.30
N LYS A 143 -17.25 9.20 -14.82
CA LYS A 143 -17.55 10.29 -15.76
C LYS A 143 -17.98 9.77 -17.11
N ALA A 144 -17.33 8.70 -17.59
CA ALA A 144 -17.74 8.03 -18.81
C ALA A 144 -19.20 7.57 -18.72
N GLY A 145 -19.55 6.89 -17.63
CA GLY A 145 -20.92 6.43 -17.37
C GLY A 145 -21.92 7.58 -17.30
N ALA A 146 -21.56 8.69 -16.63
CA ALA A 146 -22.42 9.87 -16.57
C ALA A 146 -22.64 10.52 -17.96
N LEU A 147 -21.58 10.69 -18.74
CA LEU A 147 -21.68 11.25 -20.10
C LEU A 147 -22.50 10.36 -21.03
N MET A 148 -22.26 9.05 -21.01
CA MET A 148 -23.05 8.09 -21.79
C MET A 148 -24.52 8.08 -21.35
N GLY A 149 -24.78 8.03 -20.04
CA GLY A 149 -26.13 8.01 -19.50
C GLY A 149 -26.92 9.27 -19.86
N LEU A 150 -26.35 10.46 -19.65
CA LEU A 150 -27.02 11.72 -19.95
C LEU A 150 -27.29 11.90 -21.45
N THR A 151 -26.32 11.54 -22.30
CA THR A 151 -26.51 11.61 -23.75
C THR A 151 -27.54 10.58 -24.23
N MET A 152 -27.56 9.37 -23.67
CA MET A 152 -28.56 8.35 -23.97
C MET A 152 -29.97 8.80 -23.55
N ILE A 153 -30.13 9.42 -22.38
CA ILE A 153 -31.41 10.00 -21.94
C ILE A 153 -31.87 11.07 -22.94
N GLY A 154 -30.95 11.95 -23.39
CA GLY A 154 -31.27 12.96 -24.40
C GLY A 154 -31.78 12.34 -25.71
N TRP A 155 -31.12 11.28 -26.19
CA TRP A 155 -31.59 10.54 -27.36
C TRP A 155 -32.96 9.88 -27.13
N ILE A 156 -33.19 9.26 -25.97
CA ILE A 156 -34.49 8.67 -25.62
C ILE A 156 -35.59 9.74 -25.65
N VAL A 157 -35.35 10.92 -25.09
CA VAL A 157 -36.31 12.04 -25.11
C VAL A 157 -36.61 12.48 -26.55
N ILE A 158 -35.58 12.59 -27.40
CA ILE A 158 -35.76 12.95 -28.82
C ILE A 158 -36.60 11.88 -29.54
N PHE A 159 -36.27 10.60 -29.41
CA PHE A 159 -36.99 9.51 -30.09
C PHE A 159 -38.41 9.27 -29.57
N ALA A 160 -38.65 9.51 -28.27
CA ALA A 160 -39.98 9.39 -27.67
C ALA A 160 -40.89 10.58 -27.99
N SER A 161 -40.34 11.69 -28.50
CA SER A 161 -41.12 12.87 -28.85
C SER A 161 -41.84 12.68 -30.19
N PRO A 162 -43.08 13.20 -30.36
CA PRO A 162 -43.85 13.09 -31.62
C PRO A 162 -43.09 13.58 -32.85
N ASP A 163 -42.31 14.66 -32.70
CA ASP A 163 -41.54 15.28 -33.79
C ASP A 163 -40.12 14.67 -33.95
N GLY A 164 -39.76 13.71 -33.10
CA GLY A 164 -38.41 13.11 -33.04
C GLY A 164 -37.96 12.46 -34.33
N GLY A 165 -38.89 11.75 -35.00
CA GLY A 165 -38.60 11.08 -36.27
C GLY A 165 -38.19 12.07 -37.38
N HIS A 166 -38.80 13.25 -37.41
CA HIS A 166 -38.46 14.30 -38.38
C HIS A 166 -37.08 14.91 -38.12
N VAL A 167 -36.68 15.03 -36.85
CA VAL A 167 -35.35 15.53 -36.46
C VAL A 167 -34.26 14.59 -36.98
N VAL A 168 -34.43 13.28 -36.77
CA VAL A 168 -33.47 12.26 -37.24
C VAL A 168 -33.40 12.24 -38.77
N GLN A 169 -34.55 12.28 -39.45
CA GLN A 169 -34.59 12.34 -40.92
C GLN A 169 -33.87 13.58 -41.47
N ASN A 170 -34.05 14.74 -40.84
CA ASN A 170 -33.40 15.95 -41.30
C ASN A 170 -31.92 16.02 -40.95
N MET A 171 -31.48 15.42 -39.83
CA MET A 171 -30.05 15.21 -39.57
C MET A 171 -29.43 14.31 -40.64
N LEU A 172 -30.07 13.19 -41.00
CA LEU A 172 -29.57 12.30 -42.06
C LEU A 172 -29.46 13.02 -43.40
N LYS A 173 -30.45 13.82 -43.77
CA LYS A 173 -30.42 14.62 -45.00
C LYS A 173 -29.28 15.63 -45.03
N LEU A 174 -28.90 16.19 -43.89
CA LEU A 174 -27.79 17.14 -43.80
C LEU A 174 -26.45 16.54 -44.24
N PHE A 175 -26.25 15.24 -43.99
CA PHE A 175 -25.00 14.54 -44.32
C PHE A 175 -25.05 13.78 -45.64
N PHE A 176 -26.23 13.31 -46.06
CA PHE A 176 -26.37 12.36 -47.16
C PHE A 176 -27.26 12.82 -48.31
N ALA A 177 -27.94 13.96 -48.20
CA ALA A 177 -28.86 14.46 -49.23
C ALA A 177 -28.38 15.78 -49.86
N PRO A 178 -28.88 16.14 -51.06
CA PRO A 178 -28.48 17.36 -51.75
C PRO A 178 -28.79 18.62 -50.92
N PRO A 179 -28.01 19.71 -51.11
CA PRO A 179 -28.31 21.00 -50.50
C PRO A 179 -29.76 21.44 -50.79
N GLY A 180 -30.49 21.89 -49.77
CA GLY A 180 -31.89 22.30 -49.89
C GLY A 180 -32.94 21.20 -49.67
N SER A 181 -32.52 19.96 -49.40
CA SER A 181 -33.43 18.83 -49.07
C SER A 181 -33.98 18.86 -47.62
N VAL A 182 -33.44 19.74 -46.78
CA VAL A 182 -33.88 19.94 -45.40
C VAL A 182 -35.18 20.76 -45.40
N SER A 183 -36.26 20.15 -44.91
CA SER A 183 -37.51 20.87 -44.65
C SER A 183 -37.41 21.67 -43.34
N GLY A 184 -38.03 22.84 -43.27
CA GLY A 184 -38.14 23.59 -42.02
C GLY A 184 -38.87 22.74 -40.97
N VAL A 185 -38.17 22.41 -39.88
CA VAL A 185 -38.78 21.65 -38.77
C VAL A 185 -39.29 22.64 -37.75
N GLY A 186 -40.59 22.61 -37.48
CA GLY A 186 -41.10 23.13 -36.22
C GLY A 186 -40.63 22.20 -35.10
N MET A 187 -39.39 22.38 -34.63
CA MET A 187 -38.91 21.63 -33.47
C MET A 187 -39.55 22.22 -32.23
N SER A 188 -40.14 21.36 -31.39
CA SER A 188 -40.59 21.81 -30.08
C SER A 188 -39.41 22.39 -29.29
N PRO A 189 -39.61 23.41 -28.45
CA PRO A 189 -38.54 23.98 -27.61
C PRO A 189 -37.83 22.93 -26.75
N LEU A 190 -38.55 21.87 -26.36
CA LEU A 190 -37.99 20.72 -25.63
C LEU A 190 -36.94 19.96 -26.46
N ILE A 191 -37.23 19.66 -27.73
CA ILE A 191 -36.27 18.96 -28.60
C ILE A 191 -35.05 19.83 -28.86
N VAL A 192 -35.24 21.13 -29.15
CA VAL A 192 -34.12 22.05 -29.41
C VAL A 192 -33.19 22.13 -28.19
N SER A 193 -33.76 22.35 -27.00
CA SER A 193 -32.96 22.44 -25.77
C SER A 193 -32.27 21.12 -25.42
N THR A 194 -32.92 19.97 -25.64
CA THR A 194 -32.33 18.64 -25.44
C THR A 194 -31.17 18.40 -26.40
N LEU A 195 -31.34 18.72 -27.69
CA LEU A 195 -30.32 18.54 -28.71
C LEU A 195 -29.09 19.43 -28.42
N LEU A 196 -29.31 20.70 -28.07
CA LEU A 196 -28.23 21.61 -27.66
C LEU A 196 -27.48 21.07 -26.43
N SER A 197 -28.19 20.49 -25.46
CA SER A 197 -27.60 19.90 -24.27
C SER A 197 -26.75 18.67 -24.60
N VAL A 198 -27.24 17.78 -25.48
CA VAL A 198 -26.49 16.61 -25.96
C VAL A 198 -25.22 17.05 -26.69
N ILE A 199 -25.32 18.04 -27.58
CA ILE A 199 -24.17 18.60 -28.31
C ILE A 199 -23.16 19.22 -27.33
N ALA A 200 -23.62 20.01 -26.36
CA ALA A 200 -22.74 20.63 -25.37
C ALA A 200 -22.00 19.59 -24.51
N LEU A 201 -22.71 18.54 -24.06
CA LEU A 201 -22.11 17.42 -23.33
C LEU A 201 -21.08 16.66 -24.18
N TYR A 202 -21.36 16.51 -25.48
CA TYR A 202 -20.44 15.89 -26.43
C TYR A 202 -19.13 16.68 -26.56
N PHE A 203 -19.23 18.00 -26.78
CA PHE A 203 -18.06 18.88 -26.87
C PHE A 203 -17.28 18.94 -25.54
N TYR A 204 -18.00 19.01 -24.41
CA TYR A 204 -17.38 18.96 -23.10
C TYR A 204 -16.56 17.67 -22.91
N GLY A 205 -17.16 16.51 -23.21
CA GLY A 205 -16.48 15.21 -23.09
C GLY A 205 -15.23 15.13 -23.96
N LEU A 206 -15.29 15.68 -25.17
CA LEU A 206 -14.17 15.72 -26.11
C LEU A 206 -13.00 16.56 -25.59
N LEU A 207 -13.27 17.76 -25.08
CA LEU A 207 -12.23 18.64 -24.53
C LEU A 207 -11.65 18.11 -23.21
N ASP A 208 -12.50 17.63 -22.32
CA ASP A 208 -12.09 17.07 -21.02
C ASP A 208 -11.19 15.84 -21.19
N ALA A 209 -11.52 14.94 -22.12
CA ALA A 209 -10.70 13.76 -22.38
C ALA A 209 -9.28 14.11 -22.86
N VAL A 210 -9.16 15.07 -23.78
CA VAL A 210 -7.86 15.53 -24.31
C VAL A 210 -7.05 16.24 -23.22
N TYR A 211 -7.71 17.11 -22.45
CA TYR A 211 -7.07 17.83 -21.36
C TYR A 211 -6.52 16.87 -20.30
N ARG A 212 -7.31 15.87 -19.89
CA ARG A 212 -6.93 14.91 -18.85
C ARG A 212 -5.85 13.94 -19.28
N ALA A 213 -5.87 13.49 -20.54
CA ALA A 213 -4.76 12.72 -21.09
C ALA A 213 -3.43 13.50 -21.01
N GLY A 214 -3.46 14.81 -21.30
CA GLY A 214 -2.29 15.68 -21.19
C GLY A 214 -1.88 15.95 -19.73
N ALA A 215 -2.84 16.17 -18.84
CA ALA A 215 -2.58 16.39 -17.42
C ALA A 215 -1.95 15.17 -16.76
N HIS A 216 -2.43 13.96 -17.11
CA HIS A 216 -1.85 12.68 -16.68
C HIS A 216 -0.37 12.60 -17.04
N ASN A 217 -0.01 12.90 -18.29
CA ASN A 217 1.39 12.86 -18.73
C ASN A 217 2.29 13.85 -17.98
N ARG A 218 1.78 15.07 -17.69
CA ARG A 218 2.52 16.08 -16.91
C ARG A 218 2.72 15.68 -15.45
N ALA A 219 1.78 14.93 -14.86
CA ALA A 219 1.93 14.40 -13.50
C ALA A 219 3.06 13.36 -13.43
N LEU A 220 3.10 12.46 -14.42
CA LEU A 220 4.18 11.46 -14.53
C LEU A 220 5.57 12.10 -14.66
N GLU A 221 5.69 13.22 -15.37
CA GLU A 221 6.95 13.95 -15.53
C GLU A 221 7.42 14.64 -14.23
N LYS A 222 6.49 14.91 -13.30
CA LYS A 222 6.79 15.50 -11.99
C LYS A 222 7.10 14.48 -10.90
N GLY A 223 6.99 13.18 -11.19
CA GLY A 223 7.25 12.11 -10.22
C GLY A 223 6.26 12.05 -9.06
N VAL A 224 5.04 12.58 -9.26
CA VAL A 224 3.91 12.54 -8.31
C VAL A 224 3.00 11.36 -8.61
#